data_AF-A0A246FJD2-F1
#
_entry.id   AF-A0A246FJD2-F1
#
_cell.length_a   1.000
_cell.length_b   1.000
_cell.length_c   1.000
_cell.angle_alpha   90.00
_cell.angle_beta   90.00
_cell.angle_gamma   90.00
#
_symmetry.space_group_name_H-M   'P 1'
#
loop_
_entity.id
_entity.type
_entity.pdbx_description
1 polymer ?
#
loop_
_entity_poly.entity_id
_entity_poly.type
_entity_poly.pdbx_seq_one_letter_code
_entity_poly.pdbx_strand_id
1 'polypeptide(L)'
;MELAEGYFKDFHHSSGNWFYFLETYLLLAIHAKQYGQAVQLLQQARKNPYYSKQRPAAQQRWELYEAYVQFVRPEQSVLKMRHFTQLVQMVPDYSRDKQGYNVAILILQFLYFMQQRDIEGLLARLEGLRKYEQRHLRDPATLRSQLFFRLLVLIVKENFKPEACEKKGQPLLERLLAAPLPGQAYGEIEIIPYEDLWELTLDMLRQLAADDVAAEHASRNRV
;
A
#
# COMPACT_ATOMS: atom_id res chain seq x y z
N MET A 1 10.59 15.95 -10.21
CA MET A 1 10.48 16.33 -8.78
C MET A 1 10.88 17.77 -8.52
N GLU A 2 11.98 18.27 -9.12
CA GLU A 2 12.41 19.68 -8.99
C GLU A 2 11.32 20.71 -9.35
N LEU A 3 10.53 20.45 -10.40
CA LEU A 3 9.40 21.31 -10.76
C LEU A 3 8.31 21.37 -9.68
N ALA A 4 8.02 20.24 -9.03
CA ALA A 4 7.01 20.19 -7.97
C ALA A 4 7.45 21.02 -6.74
N GLU A 5 8.73 20.95 -6.38
CA GLU A 5 9.30 21.76 -5.30
C GLU A 5 9.25 23.27 -5.63
N GLY A 6 9.49 23.63 -6.89
CA GLY A 6 9.38 25.02 -7.37
C GLY A 6 7.98 25.60 -7.21
N TYR A 7 6.96 24.92 -7.74
CA TYR A 7 5.56 25.41 -7.73
C TYR A 7 4.90 25.36 -6.34
N PHE A 8 5.43 24.59 -5.41
CA PHE A 8 4.84 24.47 -4.08
C PHE A 8 4.74 25.81 -3.34
N LYS A 9 5.68 26.72 -3.61
CA LYS A 9 5.75 28.06 -3.00
C LYS A 9 4.59 28.97 -3.39
N ASP A 10 3.89 28.65 -4.49
CA ASP A 10 2.80 29.47 -5.03
C ASP A 10 1.45 29.19 -4.36
N PHE A 11 1.35 28.13 -3.55
CA PHE A 11 0.12 27.75 -2.86
C PHE A 11 0.10 28.27 -1.43
N HIS A 12 -0.97 29.00 -1.08
CA HIS A 12 -1.16 29.44 0.30
C HIS A 12 -1.46 28.24 1.22
N HIS A 13 -0.70 28.10 2.30
CA HIS A 13 -0.72 26.94 3.22
C HIS A 13 -2.10 26.62 3.84
N SER A 14 -3.01 27.60 3.91
CA SER A 14 -4.38 27.39 4.42
C SER A 14 -5.38 26.92 3.36
N SER A 15 -4.98 26.87 2.08
CA SER A 15 -5.88 26.56 0.97
C SER A 15 -6.02 25.05 0.76
N GLY A 16 -7.19 24.61 0.25
CA GLY A 16 -7.37 23.24 -0.20
C GLY A 16 -6.39 22.84 -1.30
N ASN A 17 -6.02 23.79 -2.17
CA ASN A 17 -5.08 23.59 -3.26
C ASN A 17 -3.68 23.22 -2.76
N TRP A 18 -3.24 23.78 -1.62
CA TRP A 18 -1.96 23.43 -1.00
C TRP A 18 -1.91 21.95 -0.62
N PHE A 19 -2.96 21.44 0.01
CA PHE A 19 -3.02 20.01 0.37
C PHE A 19 -3.16 19.11 -0.85
N TYR A 20 -3.93 19.52 -1.86
CA TYR A 20 -4.06 18.76 -3.11
C TYR A 20 -2.72 18.66 -3.85
N PHE A 21 -1.97 19.76 -3.91
CA PHE A 21 -0.64 19.77 -4.49
C PHE A 21 0.32 18.92 -3.67
N LEU A 22 0.31 19.06 -2.34
CA LEU A 22 1.18 18.27 -1.46
C LEU A 22 0.91 16.77 -1.58
N GLU A 23 -0.35 16.37 -1.70
CA GLU A 23 -0.76 14.98 -1.97
C GLU A 23 -0.22 14.49 -3.31
N THR A 24 -0.34 15.30 -4.36
CA THR A 24 0.21 14.96 -5.69
C THR A 24 1.73 14.80 -5.63
N TYR A 25 2.41 15.70 -4.91
CA TYR A 25 3.86 15.63 -4.72
C TYR A 25 4.27 14.41 -3.90
N LEU A 26 3.52 14.08 -2.85
CA LEU A 26 3.73 12.88 -2.06
C LEU A 26 3.64 11.62 -2.92
N LEU A 27 2.59 11.47 -3.73
CA LEU A 27 2.43 10.33 -4.62
C LEU A 27 3.57 10.25 -5.64
N LEU A 28 4.00 11.38 -6.19
CA LEU A 28 5.17 11.43 -7.08
C LEU A 28 6.45 10.96 -6.38
N ALA A 29 6.69 11.37 -5.14
CA ALA A 29 7.84 10.94 -4.36
C ALA A 29 7.80 9.43 -4.05
N ILE A 30 6.61 8.90 -3.73
CA ILE A 30 6.41 7.47 -3.50
C ILE A 30 6.67 6.66 -4.79
N HIS A 31 6.11 7.10 -5.92
CA HIS A 31 6.30 6.46 -7.23
C HIS A 31 7.75 6.54 -7.72
N ALA A 32 8.49 7.56 -7.30
CA ALA A 32 9.93 7.67 -7.56
C ALA A 32 10.80 6.90 -6.55
N LYS A 33 10.20 6.05 -5.70
CA LYS A 33 10.87 5.32 -4.60
C LYS A 33 11.63 6.23 -3.62
N GLN A 34 11.32 7.53 -3.57
CA GLN A 34 11.96 8.51 -2.69
C GLN A 34 11.24 8.60 -1.34
N TYR A 35 11.20 7.47 -0.61
CA TYR A 35 10.45 7.36 0.64
C TYR A 35 10.92 8.34 1.73
N GLY A 36 12.20 8.71 1.76
CA GLY A 36 12.70 9.73 2.69
C GLY A 36 12.04 11.10 2.47
N GLN A 37 11.84 11.49 1.21
CA GLN A 37 11.09 12.71 0.88
C GLN A 37 9.60 12.54 1.18
N ALA A 38 9.01 11.37 0.88
CA ALA A 38 7.62 11.08 1.24
C ALA A 38 7.36 11.27 2.75
N VAL A 39 8.27 10.81 3.61
CA VAL A 39 8.21 11.03 5.07
C VAL A 39 8.22 12.53 5.41
N GLN A 40 9.09 13.32 4.78
CA GLN A 40 9.15 14.77 5.01
C GLN A 40 7.84 15.47 4.61
N LEU A 41 7.27 15.11 3.46
CA LEU A 41 6.01 15.68 2.96
C LEU A 41 4.83 15.32 3.88
N LEU A 42 4.77 14.09 4.38
CA LEU A 42 3.78 13.65 5.38
C LEU A 42 3.88 14.46 6.68
N GLN A 43 5.10 14.63 7.20
CA GLN A 43 5.32 15.47 8.38
C GLN A 43 4.90 16.93 8.14
N GLN A 44 5.16 17.46 6.95
CA GLN A 44 4.74 18.81 6.57
C GLN A 44 3.21 18.95 6.53
N ALA A 45 2.50 17.95 5.99
CA ALA A 45 1.04 17.92 6.00
C ALA A 45 0.50 17.92 7.43
N ARG A 46 1.03 17.06 8.32
CA ARG A 46 0.59 16.95 9.72
C ARG A 46 0.85 18.19 10.56
N LYS A 47 1.97 18.88 10.33
CA LYS A 47 2.31 20.12 11.05
C LYS A 47 1.45 21.31 10.62
N ASN A 48 0.74 21.21 9.50
CA ASN A 48 -0.13 22.28 9.03
C ASN A 48 -1.36 22.43 9.97
N PRO A 49 -1.62 23.63 10.54
CA PRO A 49 -2.75 23.86 11.43
C PRO A 49 -4.13 23.59 10.82
N TYR A 50 -4.23 23.55 9.49
CA TYR A 50 -5.46 23.28 8.75
C TYR A 50 -5.68 21.78 8.45
N TYR A 51 -4.75 20.91 8.83
CA TYR A 51 -4.88 19.46 8.63
C TYR A 51 -6.16 18.92 9.31
N SER A 52 -6.39 19.28 10.57
CA SER A 52 -7.56 18.84 11.33
C SER A 52 -8.88 19.45 10.82
N LYS A 53 -8.80 20.53 10.03
CA LYS A 53 -9.95 21.20 9.41
C LYS A 53 -10.35 20.57 8.07
N GLN A 54 -9.56 19.62 7.55
CA GLN A 54 -9.93 18.89 6.34
C GLN A 54 -11.15 18.01 6.55
N ARG A 55 -11.84 17.67 5.46
CA ARG A 55 -12.94 16.70 5.50
C ARG A 55 -12.43 15.34 6.03
N PRO A 56 -13.25 14.57 6.78
CA PRO A 56 -12.84 13.28 7.33
C PRO A 56 -12.26 12.33 6.28
N ALA A 57 -12.85 12.28 5.07
CA ALA A 57 -12.32 11.47 3.98
C ALA A 57 -10.90 11.86 3.57
N ALA A 58 -10.56 13.15 3.56
CA ALA A 58 -9.21 13.60 3.24
C ALA A 58 -8.22 13.21 4.34
N GLN A 59 -8.60 13.34 5.61
CA GLN A 59 -7.77 12.91 6.74
C GLN A 59 -7.48 11.39 6.70
N GLN A 60 -8.49 10.58 6.38
CA GLN A 60 -8.33 9.13 6.19
C GLN A 60 -7.36 8.78 5.06
N ARG A 61 -7.36 9.54 3.97
CA ARG A 61 -6.40 9.34 2.87
C ARG A 61 -4.97 9.61 3.31
N TRP A 62 -4.73 10.71 4.02
CA TRP A 62 -3.42 11.02 4.58
C TRP A 62 -2.94 9.93 5.54
N GLU A 63 -3.82 9.42 6.40
CA GLU A 63 -3.52 8.28 7.28
C GLU A 63 -3.15 7.02 6.51
N LEU A 64 -3.81 6.76 5.38
CA LEU A 64 -3.47 5.63 4.52
C LEU A 64 -2.11 5.80 3.84
N TYR A 65 -1.79 7.00 3.33
CA TYR A 65 -0.45 7.26 2.77
C TYR A 65 0.64 7.09 3.83
N GLU A 66 0.43 7.58 5.05
CA GLU A 66 1.33 7.37 6.16
C GLU A 66 1.54 5.88 6.45
N ALA A 67 0.46 5.10 6.47
CA ALA A 67 0.52 3.67 6.74
C ALA A 67 1.33 2.92 5.67
N TYR A 68 1.18 3.28 4.39
CA TYR A 68 2.00 2.72 3.31
C TYR A 68 3.48 3.11 3.42
N VAL A 69 3.78 4.37 3.67
CA VAL A 69 5.18 4.82 3.83
C VAL A 69 5.84 4.16 5.04
N GLN A 70 5.11 4.01 6.15
CA GLN A 70 5.58 3.30 7.34
C GLN A 70 5.79 1.80 7.10
N PHE A 71 4.92 1.17 6.31
CA PHE A 71 5.08 -0.23 5.95
C PHE A 71 6.41 -0.47 5.20
N VAL A 72 6.80 0.45 4.31
CA VAL A 72 8.07 0.37 3.56
C VAL A 72 9.28 0.83 4.39
N ARG A 73 9.10 1.82 5.27
CA ARG A 73 10.17 2.43 6.10
C ARG A 73 9.79 2.38 7.59
N PRO A 74 9.70 1.19 8.19
CA PRO A 74 9.31 1.06 9.60
C PRO A 74 10.26 1.80 10.54
N GLU A 75 11.55 1.88 10.20
CA GLU A 75 12.61 2.53 10.96
C GLU A 75 12.49 4.05 11.04
N GLN A 76 11.78 4.68 10.10
CA GLN A 76 11.57 6.13 10.05
C GLN A 76 10.19 6.54 10.59
N SER A 77 9.44 5.59 11.16
CA SER A 77 8.10 5.86 11.68
C SER A 77 8.15 6.67 12.98
N VAL A 78 7.83 7.95 12.89
CA VAL A 78 7.66 8.86 14.04
C VAL A 78 6.26 8.75 14.68
N LEU A 79 5.35 8.00 14.06
CA LEU A 79 3.94 7.94 14.44
C LEU A 79 3.64 6.60 15.14
N LYS A 80 2.96 6.68 16.29
CA LYS A 80 2.58 5.50 17.07
C LYS A 80 1.65 4.61 16.23
N MET A 81 1.90 3.29 16.23
CA MET A 81 1.09 2.22 15.59
C MET A 81 -0.42 2.25 15.86
N ARG A 82 -0.91 3.13 16.74
CA ARG A 82 -2.29 3.14 17.24
C ARG A 82 -3.35 3.37 16.13
N HIS A 83 -3.06 4.24 15.16
CA HIS A 83 -3.96 4.45 14.01
C HIS A 83 -3.79 3.38 12.94
N PHE A 84 -2.59 2.80 12.82
CA PHE A 84 -2.31 1.71 11.90
C PHE A 84 -3.12 0.45 12.29
N THR A 85 -3.16 0.09 13.57
CA THR A 85 -4.00 -1.03 14.05
C THR A 85 -5.49 -0.76 13.80
N GLN A 86 -5.97 0.48 13.95
CA GLN A 86 -7.36 0.84 13.66
C GLN A 86 -7.67 0.72 12.16
N LEU A 87 -6.76 1.19 11.29
CA LEU A 87 -6.90 1.12 9.84
C LEU A 87 -6.83 -0.34 9.33
N VAL A 88 -5.99 -1.17 9.93
CA VAL A 88 -5.92 -2.62 9.66
C VAL A 88 -7.21 -3.36 10.09
N GLN A 89 -7.86 -2.89 11.15
CA GLN A 89 -9.11 -3.50 11.64
C GLN A 89 -10.37 -2.88 11.01
N MET A 90 -10.22 -1.78 10.27
CA MET A 90 -11.34 -1.10 9.62
C MET A 90 -11.95 -1.98 8.53
N VAL A 91 -13.27 -2.19 8.60
CA VAL A 91 -14.02 -2.77 7.49
C VAL A 91 -14.19 -1.66 6.44
N PRO A 92 -13.73 -1.84 5.20
CA PRO A 92 -13.89 -0.82 4.17
C PRO A 92 -15.37 -0.47 3.98
N ASP A 93 -15.70 0.81 4.01
CA ASP A 93 -17.03 1.29 3.61
C ASP A 93 -17.07 1.34 2.08
N TYR A 94 -17.82 0.42 1.49
CA TYR A 94 -17.84 0.14 0.04
C TYR A 94 -18.65 1.17 -0.77
N SER A 95 -18.54 2.45 -0.43
CA SER A 95 -19.06 3.54 -1.26
C SER A 95 -18.31 3.61 -2.60
N ARG A 96 -19.05 3.81 -3.70
CA ARG A 96 -18.51 3.95 -5.07
C ARG A 96 -17.51 5.09 -5.21
N ASP A 97 -17.64 6.14 -4.39
CA ASP A 97 -16.77 7.32 -4.47
C ASP A 97 -15.37 7.10 -3.85
N LYS A 98 -15.08 5.89 -3.35
CA LYS A 98 -13.84 5.54 -2.62
C LYS A 98 -13.16 4.26 -3.12
N GLN A 99 -13.45 3.82 -4.34
CA GLN A 99 -13.05 2.48 -4.81
C GLN A 99 -11.54 2.24 -4.74
N GLY A 100 -10.70 3.15 -5.24
CA GLY A 100 -9.23 2.98 -5.18
C GLY A 100 -8.67 2.88 -3.76
N TYR A 101 -9.19 3.67 -2.81
CA TYR A 101 -8.72 3.63 -1.42
C TYR A 101 -9.13 2.35 -0.70
N ASN A 102 -10.30 1.80 -1.02
CA ASN A 102 -10.74 0.53 -0.46
C ASN A 102 -9.83 -0.63 -0.91
N VAL A 103 -9.39 -0.63 -2.17
CA VAL A 103 -8.40 -1.61 -2.66
C VAL A 103 -7.08 -1.45 -1.91
N ALA A 104 -6.57 -0.23 -1.77
CA ALA A 104 -5.33 0.04 -1.05
C ALA A 104 -5.40 -0.39 0.43
N ILE A 105 -6.50 -0.13 1.14
CA ILE A 105 -6.69 -0.58 2.53
C ILE A 105 -6.62 -2.12 2.61
N LEU A 106 -7.31 -2.81 1.71
CA LEU A 106 -7.35 -4.27 1.71
C LEU A 106 -5.98 -4.90 1.40
N ILE A 107 -5.22 -4.31 0.48
CA ILE A 107 -3.84 -4.71 0.18
C ILE A 107 -2.96 -4.52 1.42
N LEU A 108 -3.01 -3.33 2.03
CA LEU A 108 -2.22 -3.04 3.23
C LEU A 108 -2.56 -4.00 4.38
N GLN A 109 -3.84 -4.32 4.57
CA GLN A 109 -4.29 -5.32 5.55
C GLN A 109 -3.67 -6.69 5.26
N PHE A 110 -3.72 -7.16 4.01
CA PHE A 110 -3.10 -8.43 3.61
C PHE A 110 -1.60 -8.45 3.94
N LEU A 111 -0.88 -7.40 3.55
CA LEU A 111 0.56 -7.28 3.77
C LEU A 111 0.91 -7.24 5.27
N TYR A 112 0.10 -6.56 6.08
CA TYR A 112 0.26 -6.55 7.52
C TYR A 112 0.11 -7.94 8.14
N PHE A 113 -0.97 -8.66 7.87
CA PHE A 113 -1.18 -9.99 8.44
C PHE A 113 -0.12 -10.99 7.97
N MET A 114 0.39 -10.83 6.74
CA MET A 114 1.53 -11.60 6.23
C MET A 114 2.79 -11.33 7.06
N GLN A 115 3.11 -10.06 7.32
CA GLN A 115 4.26 -9.67 8.14
C GLN A 115 4.14 -10.22 9.57
N GLN A 116 2.93 -10.24 10.14
CA GLN A 116 2.67 -10.80 11.46
C GLN A 116 2.61 -12.34 11.51
N ARG A 117 2.73 -13.02 10.35
CA ARG A 117 2.56 -14.48 10.21
C ARG A 117 1.19 -14.98 10.68
N ASP A 118 0.19 -14.09 10.70
CA ASP A 118 -1.19 -14.42 11.05
C ASP A 118 -1.93 -14.90 9.81
N ILE A 119 -1.85 -16.22 9.57
CA ILE A 119 -2.44 -16.86 8.39
C ILE A 119 -3.97 -16.79 8.42
N GLU A 120 -4.60 -16.94 9.58
CA GLU A 120 -6.06 -16.87 9.71
C GLU A 120 -6.56 -15.46 9.37
N GLY A 121 -5.94 -14.43 9.95
CA GLY A 121 -6.22 -13.03 9.64
C GLY A 121 -6.02 -12.74 8.16
N LEU A 122 -4.92 -13.21 7.57
CA LEU A 122 -4.62 -13.03 6.15
C LEU A 122 -5.68 -13.67 5.25
N LEU A 123 -6.08 -14.91 5.51
CA LEU A 123 -7.08 -15.62 4.72
C LEU A 123 -8.44 -14.90 4.78
N ALA A 124 -8.84 -14.41 5.95
CA ALA A 124 -10.06 -13.62 6.09
C ALA A 124 -10.03 -12.33 5.25
N ARG A 125 -8.87 -11.65 5.16
CA ARG A 125 -8.70 -10.47 4.29
C ARG A 125 -8.69 -10.83 2.81
N LEU A 126 -8.10 -11.95 2.45
CA LEU A 126 -8.14 -12.46 1.08
C LEU A 126 -9.58 -12.77 0.62
N GLU A 127 -10.42 -13.32 1.50
CA GLU A 127 -11.85 -13.49 1.18
C GLU A 127 -12.58 -12.16 1.03
N GLY A 128 -12.30 -11.18 1.89
CA GLY A 128 -12.84 -9.83 1.79
C GLY A 128 -12.48 -9.18 0.45
N LEU A 129 -11.21 -9.29 0.06
CA LEU A 129 -10.71 -8.94 -1.26
C LEU A 129 -11.54 -9.63 -2.35
N ARG A 130 -11.72 -10.96 -2.32
CA ARG A 130 -12.44 -11.69 -3.39
C ARG A 130 -13.86 -11.19 -3.56
N LYS A 131 -14.55 -10.93 -2.45
CA LYS A 131 -15.91 -10.36 -2.46
C LYS A 131 -15.90 -8.95 -3.06
N TYR A 132 -14.86 -8.16 -2.78
CA TYR A 132 -14.71 -6.82 -3.35
C TYR A 132 -14.46 -6.85 -4.86
N GLU A 133 -13.52 -7.68 -5.33
CA GLU A 133 -13.22 -7.88 -6.75
C GLU A 133 -14.50 -8.24 -7.52
N GLN A 134 -15.25 -9.22 -7.02
CA GLN A 134 -16.51 -9.65 -7.61
C GLN A 134 -17.57 -8.56 -7.67
N ARG A 135 -17.57 -7.58 -6.77
CA ARG A 135 -18.59 -6.52 -6.72
C ARG A 135 -18.19 -5.26 -7.47
N HIS A 136 -16.89 -4.96 -7.53
CA HIS A 136 -16.41 -3.63 -7.90
C HIS A 136 -15.30 -3.62 -8.96
N LEU A 137 -14.58 -4.73 -9.17
CA LEU A 137 -13.45 -4.80 -10.11
C LEU A 137 -13.82 -5.67 -11.33
N ARG A 138 -14.86 -5.27 -12.07
CA ARG A 138 -15.29 -5.96 -13.31
C ARG A 138 -14.98 -5.18 -14.59
N ASP A 139 -14.59 -3.92 -14.45
CA ASP A 139 -14.33 -3.03 -15.57
C ASP A 139 -12.86 -3.19 -16.05
N PRO A 140 -12.57 -3.13 -17.35
CA PRO A 140 -11.20 -3.01 -17.87
C PRO A 140 -10.34 -1.94 -17.18
N ALA A 141 -10.94 -0.86 -16.69
CA ALA A 141 -10.28 0.18 -15.90
C ALA A 141 -9.65 -0.32 -14.59
N THR A 142 -10.08 -1.49 -14.10
CA THR A 142 -9.61 -2.11 -12.86
C THR A 142 -8.64 -3.27 -13.07
N LEU A 143 -8.16 -3.45 -14.31
CA LEU A 143 -7.31 -4.56 -14.71
C LEU A 143 -6.05 -4.68 -13.84
N ARG A 144 -5.43 -3.55 -13.49
CA ARG A 144 -4.20 -3.54 -12.67
C ARG A 144 -4.47 -4.06 -11.25
N SER A 145 -5.55 -3.58 -10.61
CA SER A 145 -5.99 -4.11 -9.31
C SER A 145 -6.34 -5.59 -9.36
N GLN A 146 -7.02 -6.06 -10.43
CA GLN A 146 -7.32 -7.49 -10.62
C GLN A 146 -6.05 -8.34 -10.80
N LEU A 147 -5.04 -7.83 -11.51
CA LEU A 147 -3.77 -8.54 -11.71
C LEU A 147 -2.98 -8.61 -10.41
N PHE A 148 -2.89 -7.50 -9.67
CA PHE A 148 -2.21 -7.46 -8.38
C PHE A 148 -2.90 -8.35 -7.34
N PHE A 149 -4.23 -8.40 -7.34
CA PHE A 149 -4.97 -9.37 -6.55
C PHE A 149 -4.51 -10.81 -6.79
N ARG A 150 -4.41 -11.22 -8.06
CA ARG A 150 -4.02 -12.58 -8.43
C ARG A 150 -2.61 -12.92 -7.94
N LEU A 151 -1.71 -11.93 -7.92
CA LEU A 151 -0.40 -12.05 -7.29
C LEU A 151 -0.52 -12.32 -5.78
N LEU A 152 -1.38 -11.61 -5.05
CA LEU A 152 -1.61 -11.86 -3.61
C LEU A 152 -2.20 -13.27 -3.35
N VAL A 153 -3.14 -13.73 -4.18
CA VAL A 153 -3.68 -15.10 -4.09
C VAL A 153 -2.60 -16.15 -4.35
N LEU A 154 -1.68 -15.87 -5.28
CA LEU A 154 -0.58 -16.78 -5.61
C LEU A 154 0.29 -17.06 -4.38
N ILE A 155 0.55 -16.05 -3.54
CA ILE A 155 1.34 -16.21 -2.31
C ILE A 155 0.78 -17.34 -1.45
N VAL A 156 -0.53 -17.33 -1.20
CA VAL A 156 -1.20 -18.37 -0.41
C VAL A 156 -1.17 -19.72 -1.13
N LYS A 157 -1.42 -19.74 -2.44
CA LYS A 157 -1.40 -20.99 -3.24
C LYS A 157 -0.04 -21.68 -3.24
N GLU A 158 1.02 -20.90 -3.21
CA GLU A 158 2.40 -21.40 -3.18
C GLU A 158 2.95 -21.57 -1.76
N ASN A 159 2.07 -21.52 -0.75
CA ASN A 159 2.41 -21.67 0.66
C ASN A 159 3.54 -20.74 1.10
N PHE A 160 3.47 -19.47 0.67
CA PHE A 160 4.42 -18.41 1.03
C PHE A 160 5.86 -18.68 0.59
N LYS A 161 6.11 -19.62 -0.33
CA LYS A 161 7.46 -19.93 -0.85
C LYS A 161 7.93 -18.85 -1.82
N PRO A 162 8.96 -18.04 -1.48
CA PRO A 162 9.33 -16.86 -2.27
C PRO A 162 9.68 -17.19 -3.72
N GLU A 163 10.52 -18.21 -3.94
CA GLU A 163 10.97 -18.65 -5.27
C GLU A 163 9.82 -19.14 -6.16
N ALA A 164 8.86 -19.84 -5.57
CA ALA A 164 7.67 -20.32 -6.29
C ALA A 164 6.73 -19.17 -6.63
N CYS A 165 6.53 -18.23 -5.70
CA CYS A 165 5.73 -17.02 -5.90
C CYS A 165 6.32 -16.15 -7.02
N GLU A 166 7.63 -15.92 -7.00
CA GLU A 166 8.34 -15.15 -8.01
C GLU A 166 8.21 -15.79 -9.39
N LYS A 167 8.59 -17.07 -9.50
CA LYS A 167 8.55 -17.81 -10.76
C LYS A 167 7.15 -17.88 -11.38
N LYS A 168 6.13 -18.16 -10.57
CA LYS A 168 4.74 -18.30 -11.06
C LYS A 168 4.02 -16.95 -11.16
N GLY A 169 4.50 -15.92 -10.47
CA GLY A 169 3.97 -14.57 -10.51
C GLY A 169 4.44 -13.80 -11.75
N GLN A 170 5.58 -14.18 -12.32
CA GLN A 170 6.17 -13.51 -13.47
C GLN A 170 5.19 -13.23 -14.64
N PRO A 171 4.36 -14.18 -15.11
CA PRO A 171 3.40 -13.89 -16.19
C PRO A 171 2.30 -12.90 -15.80
N LEU A 172 1.94 -12.83 -14.51
CA LEU A 172 0.98 -11.84 -14.00
C LEU A 172 1.63 -10.46 -13.90
N LEU A 173 2.89 -10.40 -13.48
CA LEU A 173 3.68 -9.17 -13.42
C LEU A 173 3.89 -8.57 -14.82
N GLU A 174 4.23 -9.39 -15.82
CA GLU A 174 4.37 -8.94 -17.21
C GLU A 174 3.08 -8.34 -17.75
N ARG A 175 1.94 -8.96 -17.44
CA ARG A 175 0.62 -8.42 -17.79
C ARG A 175 0.29 -7.14 -17.04
N LEU A 176 0.74 -7.02 -15.79
CA LEU A 176 0.54 -5.82 -14.97
C LEU A 176 1.33 -4.64 -15.56
N LEU A 177 2.60 -4.86 -15.91
CA LEU A 177 3.46 -3.88 -16.56
C LEU A 177 2.92 -3.44 -17.95
N ALA A 178 2.30 -4.35 -18.69
CA ALA A 178 1.67 -4.05 -19.98
C ALA A 178 0.30 -3.38 -19.84
N ALA A 179 -0.34 -3.44 -18.68
CA ALA A 179 -1.65 -2.84 -18.47
C ALA A 179 -1.54 -1.31 -18.39
N PRO A 180 -2.47 -0.56 -19.02
CA PRO A 180 -2.42 0.91 -19.00
C PRO A 180 -2.51 1.42 -17.56
N LEU A 181 -1.68 2.42 -17.24
CA LEU A 181 -1.77 3.11 -15.96
C LEU A 181 -3.18 3.69 -15.77
N PRO A 182 -3.75 3.60 -14.56
CA PRO A 182 -5.05 4.19 -14.31
C PRO A 182 -4.89 5.71 -14.37
N GLY A 183 -5.56 6.35 -15.33
CA GLY A 183 -5.76 7.80 -15.30
C GLY A 183 -6.60 8.25 -14.10
N GLN A 184 -6.51 9.52 -13.72
CA GLN A 184 -7.27 10.09 -12.59
C GLN A 184 -8.80 9.89 -12.69
N ALA A 185 -9.32 9.72 -13.90
CA ALA A 185 -10.74 9.49 -14.17
C ALA A 185 -11.26 8.11 -13.75
N TYR A 186 -10.38 7.14 -13.50
CA TYR A 186 -10.77 5.74 -13.26
C TYR A 186 -10.95 5.39 -11.77
N GLY A 187 -10.72 6.34 -10.86
CA GLY A 187 -10.97 6.16 -9.43
C GLY A 187 -10.03 5.18 -8.72
N GLU A 188 -9.10 4.54 -9.44
CA GLU A 188 -8.01 3.73 -8.90
C GLU A 188 -6.79 4.61 -8.60
N ILE A 189 -6.28 4.52 -7.37
CA ILE A 189 -5.06 5.20 -6.94
C ILE A 189 -4.13 4.15 -6.38
N GLU A 190 -3.08 3.84 -7.14
CA GLU A 190 -1.95 3.05 -6.68
C GLU A 190 -1.05 3.94 -5.83
N ILE A 191 -1.11 3.78 -4.50
CA ILE A 191 -0.26 4.57 -3.59
C ILE A 191 1.20 4.27 -3.87
N ILE A 192 1.54 2.98 -3.87
CA ILE A 192 2.78 2.44 -4.43
C ILE A 192 2.40 1.73 -5.73
N PRO A 193 3.12 1.94 -6.83
CA PRO A 193 2.92 1.19 -8.07
C PRO A 193 2.91 -0.32 -7.79
N TYR A 194 1.96 -1.05 -8.36
CA TYR A 194 1.78 -2.46 -8.00
C TYR A 194 2.99 -3.35 -8.33
N GLU A 195 3.76 -3.03 -9.37
CA GLU A 195 5.03 -3.69 -9.69
C GLU A 195 6.06 -3.53 -8.56
N ASP A 196 6.19 -2.32 -8.00
CA ASP A 196 7.09 -2.03 -6.89
C ASP A 196 6.58 -2.66 -5.59
N LEU A 197 5.26 -2.64 -5.39
CA LEU A 197 4.65 -3.28 -4.23
C LEU A 197 4.81 -4.80 -4.27
N TRP A 198 4.81 -5.41 -5.45
CA TRP A 198 5.09 -6.83 -5.63
C TRP A 198 6.55 -7.17 -5.31
N GLU A 199 7.50 -6.35 -5.77
CA GLU A 199 8.92 -6.48 -5.41
C GLU A 199 9.11 -6.44 -3.88
N LEU A 200 8.55 -5.43 -3.21
CA LEU A 200 8.56 -5.31 -1.75
C LEU A 200 7.93 -6.52 -1.06
N THR A 201 6.87 -7.07 -1.65
CA THR A 201 6.17 -8.25 -1.14
C THR A 201 7.05 -9.50 -1.21
N LEU A 202 7.76 -9.71 -2.31
CA LEU A 202 8.71 -10.81 -2.48
C LEU A 202 9.89 -10.69 -1.51
N ASP A 203 10.43 -9.49 -1.33
CA ASP A 203 11.51 -9.25 -0.36
C ASP A 203 11.09 -9.58 1.06
N MET A 204 9.87 -9.21 1.44
CA MET A 204 9.31 -9.59 2.74
C MET A 204 9.17 -11.11 2.89
N LEU A 205 8.69 -11.81 1.85
CA LEU A 205 8.62 -13.28 1.88
C LEU A 205 10.00 -13.92 2.04
N ARG A 206 11.03 -13.41 1.35
CA ARG A 206 12.42 -13.88 1.47
C ARG A 206 12.95 -13.68 2.88
N GLN A 207 12.68 -12.52 3.49
CA GLN A 207 13.10 -12.23 4.86
C GLN A 207 12.40 -13.17 5.86
N LEU A 208 11.08 -13.35 5.74
CA LEU A 208 10.33 -14.27 6.60
C LEU A 208 10.85 -15.71 6.48
N ALA A 209 11.15 -16.18 5.27
CA ALA A 209 11.73 -17.50 5.05
C ALA A 209 13.13 -17.63 5.67
N ALA A 210 13.97 -16.59 5.58
CA ALA A 210 15.29 -16.58 6.20
C ALA A 210 15.21 -16.61 7.74
N ASP A 211 14.26 -15.89 8.33
CA ASP A 211 14.01 -15.90 9.77
C ASP A 211 13.56 -17.29 10.27
N ASP A 212 12.75 -18.01 9.48
CA ASP A 212 12.32 -19.37 9.80
C ASP A 212 13.50 -20.34 9.82
N VAL A 213 14.36 -20.28 8.80
CA VAL A 213 15.59 -21.08 8.73
C VAL A 213 16.50 -20.77 9.92
N ALA A 214 16.69 -19.49 10.28
CA ALA A 214 17.50 -19.09 11.42
C ALA A 214 16.93 -19.61 12.76
N ALA A 215 15.60 -19.55 12.95
CA ALA A 215 14.92 -20.08 14.13
C ALA A 215 15.03 -21.62 14.24
N GLU A 216 14.93 -22.33 13.12
CA GLU A 216 15.14 -23.78 13.08
C GLU A 216 16.59 -24.16 13.44
N HIS A 217 17.59 -23.44 12.91
CA HIS A 217 18.99 -23.68 13.27
C HIS A 217 19.28 -23.38 14.74
N ALA A 218 18.70 -22.31 15.29
CA ALA A 218 18.84 -21.94 16.70
C ALA A 218 18.20 -22.97 17.65
N SER A 219 17.09 -23.60 17.25
CA SER A 219 16.46 -24.66 18.05
C SER A 219 17.25 -25.97 17.99
N ARG A 220 17.83 -26.33 16.83
CA ARG A 220 18.68 -27.53 16.66
C ARG A 220 20.01 -27.45 17.43
N ASN A 221 20.60 -26.25 17.56
CA ASN A 221 21.87 -26.07 18.27
C ASN A 221 21.71 -25.97 19.81
N ARG A 222 20.48 -25.91 20.32
CA ARG A 222 20.16 -25.89 21.76
C ARG A 222 19.84 -27.27 22.35
N VAL A 223 19.78 -28.30 21.50
CA VAL A 223 19.57 -29.71 21.86
C VAL A 223 20.90 -30.44 21.73
#